data_AF-A0A2T6B7F7-F1
#
_entry.id   AF-A0A2T6B7F7-F1
#
_cell.length_a   1.000
_cell.length_b   1.000
_cell.length_c   1.000
_cell.angle_alpha   90.00
_cell.angle_beta   90.00
_cell.angle_gamma   90.00
#
_symmetry.space_group_name_H-M   'P 1'
#
loop_
_entity.id
_entity.type
_entity.pdbx_description
1 polymer ?
#
loop_
_entity_poly.entity_id
_entity_poly.type
_entity_poly.pdbx_seq_one_letter_code
_entity_poly.pdbx_strand_id
1 'polypeptide(L)'
;MESKVNKNFQRVMDDDPNVASRFGALAETIIRRFAGIGVEVSAEELLGSPTLRIASIAPDAGFDIEVCIEEVRNDPALSARMEIGAVSQALESGEHQQVDLSHLTPCQKMELGRKIEAQKAANARTKKVDPETEAQRIEMLRQISDPQVRLSLARQWGLA
;
A
#
# COMPACT_ATOMS: atom_id res chain seq x y z
N MET A 1 -3.81 -7.15 -22.45
CA MET A 1 -4.41 -6.74 -23.74
C MET A 1 -4.41 -5.23 -23.74
N GLU A 2 -3.43 -4.59 -24.38
CA GLU A 2 -3.41 -3.12 -24.44
C GLU A 2 -4.70 -2.62 -25.12
N SER A 3 -5.47 -1.79 -24.43
CA SER A 3 -6.72 -1.27 -24.97
C SER A 3 -6.42 -0.46 -26.23
N LYS A 4 -7.15 -0.72 -27.34
CA LYS A 4 -7.07 0.07 -28.58
C LYS A 4 -7.22 1.58 -28.31
N VAL A 5 -7.95 1.91 -27.25
CA VAL A 5 -8.18 3.26 -26.78
C VAL A 5 -6.88 3.95 -26.32
N ASN A 6 -5.99 3.23 -25.63
CA ASN A 6 -4.71 3.77 -25.17
C ASN A 6 -3.79 4.09 -26.35
N LYS A 7 -3.79 3.24 -27.39
CA LYS A 7 -3.01 3.46 -28.62
C LYS A 7 -3.48 4.68 -29.41
N ASN A 8 -4.79 4.91 -29.44
CA ASN A 8 -5.35 6.09 -30.10
C ASN A 8 -5.00 7.38 -29.34
N PHE A 9 -5.07 7.36 -28.01
CA PHE A 9 -4.70 8.53 -27.21
C PHE A 9 -3.19 8.81 -27.26
N GLN A 10 -2.35 7.78 -27.29
CA GLN A 10 -0.91 7.92 -27.48
C GLN A 10 -0.60 8.68 -28.79
N ARG A 11 -1.26 8.32 -29.89
CA ARG A 11 -1.13 9.06 -31.16
C ARG A 11 -1.53 10.52 -31.04
N VAL A 12 -2.60 10.83 -30.31
CA VAL A 12 -3.01 12.23 -30.07
C VAL A 12 -1.94 13.01 -29.32
N MET A 13 -1.26 12.39 -28.34
CA MET A 13 -0.14 13.03 -27.65
C MET A 13 1.10 13.19 -28.55
N ASP A 14 1.35 12.23 -29.43
CA ASP A 14 2.45 12.29 -30.40
C ASP A 14 2.20 13.40 -31.45
N ASP A 15 0.93 13.62 -31.83
CA ASP A 15 0.51 14.63 -32.81
C ASP A 15 0.36 16.05 -32.20
N ASP A 16 -0.01 16.18 -30.93
CA ASP A 16 -0.13 17.47 -30.22
C ASP A 16 0.72 17.52 -28.93
N PRO A 17 1.87 18.22 -28.95
CA PRO A 17 2.76 18.32 -27.80
C PRO A 17 2.13 19.08 -26.61
N ASN A 18 1.11 19.90 -26.83
CA ASN A 18 0.41 20.57 -25.73
C ASN A 18 -0.45 19.58 -24.95
N VAL A 19 -1.09 18.62 -25.63
CA VAL A 19 -1.84 17.54 -24.97
C VAL A 19 -0.87 16.67 -24.17
N ALA A 20 0.28 16.32 -24.74
CA ALA A 20 1.32 15.55 -24.03
C ALA A 20 1.82 16.28 -22.76
N SER A 21 2.07 17.58 -22.86
CA SER A 21 2.52 18.39 -21.72
C SER A 21 1.45 18.49 -20.62
N ARG A 22 0.18 18.70 -20.99
CA ARG A 22 -0.94 18.73 -20.03
C ARG A 22 -1.14 17.37 -19.36
N PHE A 23 -1.12 16.29 -20.15
CA PHE A 23 -1.20 14.93 -19.62
C PHE A 23 -0.08 14.67 -18.62
N GLY A 24 1.16 15.03 -18.96
CA GLY A 24 2.31 14.87 -18.06
C GLY A 24 2.13 15.61 -16.73
N ALA A 25 1.69 16.86 -16.76
CA ALA A 25 1.46 17.65 -15.54
C ALA A 25 0.34 17.07 -14.65
N LEU A 26 -0.76 16.62 -15.27
CA LEU A 26 -1.86 15.99 -14.54
C LEU A 26 -1.44 14.62 -13.98
N ALA A 27 -0.75 13.81 -14.79
CA ALA A 27 -0.23 12.51 -14.39
C ALA A 27 0.72 12.64 -13.20
N GLU A 28 1.65 13.61 -13.23
CA GLU A 28 2.57 13.85 -12.12
C GLU A 28 1.83 14.19 -10.81
N THR A 29 0.75 14.96 -10.90
CA THR A 29 -0.09 15.32 -9.75
C THR A 29 -0.72 14.06 -9.12
N ILE A 30 -1.25 13.17 -9.97
CA ILE A 30 -1.84 11.90 -9.52
C ILE A 30 -0.77 10.96 -8.96
N ILE A 31 0.38 10.83 -9.62
CA ILE A 31 1.51 10.00 -9.15
C ILE A 31 1.95 10.44 -7.76
N ARG A 32 2.11 11.74 -7.51
CA ARG A 32 2.47 12.26 -6.19
C ARG A 32 1.41 11.95 -5.13
N ARG A 33 0.13 11.98 -5.50
CA ARG A 33 -0.98 11.66 -4.59
C ARG A 33 -0.98 10.19 -4.19
N PHE A 34 -0.75 9.28 -5.14
CA PHE A 34 -0.61 7.85 -4.85
C PHE A 34 0.69 7.51 -4.10
N ALA A 35 1.79 8.19 -4.41
CA ALA A 35 3.04 8.04 -3.66
C ALA A 35 2.86 8.41 -2.17
N GLY A 36 2.03 9.43 -1.88
CA GLY A 36 1.67 9.81 -0.51
C GLY A 36 0.94 8.72 0.30
N ILE A 37 0.34 7.73 -0.37
CA ILE A 37 -0.31 6.56 0.26
C ILE A 37 0.50 5.27 0.06
N GLY A 38 1.76 5.37 -0.38
CA GLY A 38 2.67 4.23 -0.55
C GLY A 38 2.37 3.37 -1.79
N VAL A 39 1.69 3.93 -2.79
CA VAL A 39 1.34 3.22 -4.03
C VAL A 39 2.11 3.83 -5.19
N GLU A 40 2.92 3.01 -5.86
CA GLU A 40 3.65 3.44 -7.05
C GLU A 40 2.77 3.27 -8.29
N VAL A 41 2.49 4.38 -8.98
CA VAL A 41 1.72 4.39 -10.23
C VAL A 41 2.60 4.95 -11.34
N SER A 42 2.63 4.28 -12.48
CA SER A 42 3.34 4.73 -13.67
C SER A 42 2.44 5.58 -14.57
N ALA A 43 3.03 6.44 -15.39
CA ALA A 43 2.29 7.24 -16.36
C ALA A 43 1.55 6.38 -17.41
N GLU A 44 2.06 5.19 -17.72
CA GLU A 44 1.41 4.25 -18.64
C GLU A 44 0.12 3.67 -18.05
N GLU A 45 0.09 3.38 -16.75
CA GLU A 45 -1.12 2.94 -16.05
C GLU A 45 -2.20 4.03 -16.07
N LEU A 46 -1.80 5.30 -16.00
CA LEU A 46 -2.71 6.45 -16.06
C LEU A 46 -3.31 6.69 -17.45
N LEU A 47 -2.76 6.11 -18.52
CA LEU A 47 -3.38 6.15 -19.86
C LEU A 47 -4.75 5.47 -19.87
N GLY A 48 -5.00 4.55 -18.93
CA GLY A 48 -6.30 3.90 -18.77
C GLY A 48 -7.40 4.88 -18.39
N SER A 49 -7.11 5.90 -17.57
CA SER A 49 -8.10 6.82 -17.00
C SER A 49 -8.77 7.68 -18.10
N PRO A 50 -10.09 7.53 -18.31
CA PRO A 50 -10.83 8.42 -19.19
C PRO A 50 -10.82 9.87 -18.72
N THR A 51 -10.95 10.11 -17.41
CA THR A 51 -10.97 11.47 -16.85
C THR A 51 -9.68 12.23 -17.14
N LEU A 52 -8.52 11.58 -16.93
CA LEU A 52 -7.22 12.21 -17.17
C LEU A 52 -7.00 12.50 -18.67
N ARG A 53 -7.46 11.59 -19.55
CA ARG A 53 -7.39 11.79 -21.01
C ARG A 53 -8.28 12.95 -21.48
N ILE A 54 -9.51 13.02 -20.99
CA ILE A 54 -10.46 14.08 -21.35
C ILE A 54 -9.93 15.43 -20.87
N ALA A 55 -9.46 15.53 -19.62
CA ALA A 55 -8.89 16.77 -19.09
C ALA A 55 -7.65 17.25 -19.87
N SER A 56 -6.87 16.30 -20.43
CA SER A 56 -5.69 16.62 -21.24
C SER A 56 -6.05 17.18 -22.63
N ILE A 57 -7.18 16.73 -23.21
CA ILE A 57 -7.66 17.18 -24.53
C ILE A 57 -8.51 18.45 -24.40
N ALA A 58 -9.41 18.48 -23.43
CA ALA A 58 -10.38 19.55 -23.21
C ALA A 58 -10.12 20.20 -21.84
N PRO A 59 -9.20 21.18 -21.75
CA PRO A 59 -8.86 21.83 -20.49
C PRO A 59 -10.06 22.56 -19.86
N ASP A 60 -11.03 22.97 -20.66
CA ASP A 60 -12.23 23.67 -20.22
C ASP A 60 -13.30 22.71 -19.65
N ALA A 61 -13.14 21.40 -19.80
CA ALA A 61 -14.10 20.40 -19.31
C ALA A 61 -14.08 20.23 -17.79
N GLY A 62 -13.12 20.86 -17.10
CA GLY A 62 -12.88 20.68 -15.68
C GLY A 62 -12.14 19.37 -15.40
N PHE A 63 -11.29 19.40 -14.37
CA PHE A 63 -10.57 18.21 -13.90
C PHE A 63 -10.89 17.99 -12.42
N ASP A 64 -11.60 16.90 -12.16
CA ASP A 64 -11.82 16.42 -10.79
C ASP A 64 -10.79 15.33 -10.47
N ILE A 65 -9.87 15.69 -9.57
CA ILE A 65 -8.79 14.82 -9.10
C ILE A 65 -9.37 13.59 -8.39
N GLU A 66 -10.43 13.76 -7.60
CA GLU A 66 -10.97 12.67 -6.78
C GLU A 66 -11.66 11.62 -7.67
N VAL A 67 -12.40 12.07 -8.70
CA VAL A 67 -12.97 11.16 -9.70
C VAL A 67 -11.87 10.39 -10.44
N CYS A 68 -10.78 11.06 -10.83
CA CYS A 68 -9.64 10.39 -11.46
C CYS A 68 -8.99 9.35 -10.52
N ILE A 69 -8.85 9.66 -9.23
CA ILE A 69 -8.30 8.72 -8.25
C ILE A 69 -9.21 7.50 -8.11
N GLU A 70 -10.53 7.69 -8.04
CA GLU A 70 -11.48 6.58 -7.97
C GLU A 70 -11.43 5.70 -9.22
N GLU A 71 -11.35 6.29 -10.42
CA GLU A 71 -11.16 5.53 -11.66
C GLU A 71 -9.89 4.68 -11.64
N VAL A 72 -8.77 5.27 -11.19
CA VAL A 72 -7.47 4.58 -11.12
C VAL A 72 -7.48 3.50 -10.03
N ARG A 73 -8.19 3.71 -8.92
CA ARG A 73 -8.41 2.67 -7.88
C ARG A 73 -9.24 1.50 -8.39
N ASN A 74 -10.21 1.76 -9.26
CA ASN A 74 -11.08 0.73 -9.82
C ASN A 74 -10.37 -0.11 -10.89
N ASP A 75 -9.12 0.20 -11.26
CA ASP A 75 -8.30 -0.69 -12.08
C ASP A 75 -7.94 -1.95 -11.27
N PRO A 76 -8.31 -3.17 -11.74
CA PRO A 76 -8.04 -4.41 -11.03
C PRO A 76 -6.55 -4.65 -10.71
N ALA A 77 -5.63 -4.17 -11.57
CA ALA A 77 -4.21 -4.36 -11.37
C ALA A 77 -3.65 -3.43 -10.28
N LEU A 78 -4.15 -2.20 -10.20
CA LEU A 78 -3.78 -1.24 -9.16
C LEU A 78 -4.44 -1.55 -7.83
N SER A 79 -5.71 -1.93 -7.82
CA SER A 79 -6.45 -2.30 -6.61
C SER A 79 -5.72 -3.40 -5.83
N ALA A 80 -5.26 -4.46 -6.50
CA ALA A 80 -4.48 -5.51 -5.85
C ALA A 80 -3.14 -5.00 -5.26
N ARG A 81 -2.47 -4.04 -5.90
CA ARG A 81 -1.22 -3.43 -5.38
C ARG A 81 -1.50 -2.54 -4.17
N MET A 82 -2.62 -1.82 -4.18
CA MET A 82 -3.06 -0.99 -3.06
C MET A 82 -3.40 -1.83 -1.84
N GLU A 83 -4.11 -2.94 -2.01
CA GLU A 83 -4.39 -3.87 -0.93
C GLU A 83 -3.11 -4.45 -0.33
N ILE A 84 -2.15 -4.88 -1.16
CA ILE A 84 -0.85 -5.37 -0.68
C ILE A 84 -0.11 -4.29 0.12
N GLY A 85 -0.07 -3.04 -0.37
CA GLY A 85 0.56 -1.93 0.32
C GLY A 85 -0.10 -1.58 1.65
N ALA A 86 -1.44 -1.55 1.68
CA ALA A 86 -2.21 -1.31 2.90
C ALA A 86 -1.97 -2.41 3.95
N VAL A 87 -1.91 -3.68 3.52
CA VAL A 87 -1.60 -4.80 4.41
C VAL A 87 -0.18 -4.71 4.95
N SER A 88 0.80 -4.35 4.11
CA SER A 88 2.18 -4.13 4.56
C SER A 88 2.27 -3.01 5.60
N GLN A 89 1.58 -1.88 5.40
CA GLN A 89 1.55 -0.79 6.38
C GLN A 89 0.84 -1.18 7.68
N ALA A 90 -0.29 -1.90 7.63
CA ALA A 90 -0.98 -2.39 8.82
C ALA A 90 -0.12 -3.39 9.62
N LEU A 91 0.67 -4.22 8.93
CA LEU A 91 1.63 -5.12 9.57
C LEU A 91 2.79 -4.36 10.23
N GLU A 92 3.25 -3.26 9.63
CA GLU A 92 4.31 -2.40 10.18
C GLU A 92 3.84 -1.56 11.37
N SER A 93 2.61 -1.06 11.35
CA SER A 93 2.02 -0.31 12.47
C SER A 93 1.68 -1.20 13.67
N GLY A 94 1.72 -2.52 13.50
CA GLY A 94 1.33 -3.48 14.54
C GLY A 94 -0.17 -3.46 14.83
N GLU A 95 -0.96 -2.76 14.01
CA GLU A 95 -2.41 -2.80 14.11
C GLU A 95 -2.90 -4.15 13.58
N HIS A 96 -3.54 -4.92 14.45
CA HIS A 96 -4.23 -6.15 14.08
C HIS A 96 -5.52 -5.84 13.31
N GLN A 97 -5.40 -5.22 12.12
CA GLN A 97 -6.52 -5.15 11.21
C GLN A 97 -6.75 -6.53 10.61
N GLN A 98 -7.98 -7.04 10.76
CA GLN A 98 -8.44 -8.21 10.04
C GLN A 98 -8.47 -7.86 8.55
N VAL A 99 -7.41 -8.26 7.85
CA VAL A 99 -7.35 -8.13 6.40
C VAL A 99 -8.37 -9.11 5.82
N ASP A 100 -9.37 -8.60 5.13
CA ASP A 100 -10.25 -9.45 4.33
C ASP A 100 -9.47 -9.95 3.10
N LEU A 101 -9.20 -11.25 3.09
CA LEU A 101 -8.43 -11.92 2.04
C LEU A 101 -9.36 -12.59 1.00
N SER A 102 -10.67 -12.34 1.06
CA SER A 102 -11.65 -12.99 0.19
C SER A 102 -11.44 -12.68 -1.30
N HIS A 103 -10.90 -11.50 -1.61
CA HIS A 103 -10.68 -11.01 -2.98
C HIS A 103 -9.36 -11.47 -3.62
N LEU A 104 -8.43 -12.03 -2.83
CA LEU A 104 -7.10 -12.42 -3.33
C LEU A 104 -7.10 -13.79 -4.03
N THR A 105 -6.31 -13.88 -5.11
CA THR A 105 -6.05 -15.15 -5.79
C THR A 105 -5.16 -16.08 -4.94
N PRO A 106 -5.21 -17.40 -5.17
CA PRO A 106 -4.40 -18.36 -4.40
C PRO A 106 -2.89 -18.07 -4.40
N CYS A 107 -2.33 -17.64 -5.54
CA CYS A 107 -0.92 -17.28 -5.66
C CYS A 107 -0.57 -16.06 -4.80
N GLN A 108 -1.43 -15.03 -4.78
CA GLN A 108 -1.24 -13.82 -3.98
C GLN A 108 -1.29 -14.13 -2.48
N LYS A 109 -2.21 -15.02 -2.06
CA LYS A 109 -2.27 -15.49 -0.66
C LYS A 109 -0.98 -16.18 -0.22
N MET A 110 -0.41 -17.02 -1.09
CA MET A 110 0.88 -17.67 -0.81
C MET A 110 2.02 -16.68 -0.69
N GLU A 111 2.09 -15.69 -1.57
CA GLU A 111 3.15 -14.68 -1.54
C GLU A 111 3.07 -13.81 -0.28
N LEU A 112 1.86 -13.41 0.11
CA LEU A 112 1.60 -12.70 1.36
C LEU A 112 2.04 -13.54 2.57
N GLY A 113 1.68 -14.83 2.59
CA GLY A 113 2.09 -15.75 3.65
C GLY A 113 3.61 -15.83 3.81
N ARG A 114 4.35 -15.92 2.69
CA ARG A 114 5.82 -15.92 2.71
C ARG A 114 6.40 -14.61 3.24
N LYS A 115 5.80 -13.46 2.88
CA LYS A 115 6.23 -12.14 3.40
C LYS A 115 6.02 -12.03 4.91
N ILE A 116 4.88 -12.50 5.41
CA ILE A 116 4.58 -12.54 6.86
C ILE A 116 5.57 -13.45 7.60
N GLU A 117 5.87 -14.62 7.05
CA GLU A 117 6.82 -15.56 7.65
C GLU A 117 8.25 -15.00 7.67
N ALA A 118 8.69 -14.37 6.58
CA ALA A 118 9.98 -13.71 6.50
C ALA A 118 10.10 -12.55 7.50
N GLN A 119 9.05 -11.75 7.67
CA GLN A 119 9.02 -10.67 8.67
C GLN A 119 9.02 -11.22 10.10
N LYS A 120 8.26 -12.29 10.39
CA LYS A 120 8.34 -12.97 11.70
C LYS A 120 9.75 -13.47 12.00
N ALA A 121 10.42 -14.07 11.02
CA ALA A 121 11.79 -14.53 11.16
C ALA A 121 12.78 -13.36 11.36
N ALA A 122 12.58 -12.22 10.69
CA ALA A 122 13.38 -11.02 10.88
C ALA A 122 13.19 -10.41 12.28
N ASN A 123 11.94 -10.31 12.75
CA ASN A 123 11.59 -9.80 14.08
C ASN A 123 12.06 -10.75 15.22
N ALA A 124 12.09 -12.06 14.96
CA ALA A 124 12.65 -13.03 15.91
C ALA A 124 14.19 -12.90 16.02
N ARG A 125 14.88 -12.49 14.94
CA ARG A 125 16.34 -12.29 14.95
C ARG A 125 16.77 -11.02 15.69
N THR A 126 15.94 -9.98 15.72
CA THR A 126 16.21 -8.72 16.43
C THR A 126 15.87 -8.78 17.92
N LYS A 127 14.98 -9.68 18.35
CA LYS A 127 14.61 -9.91 19.76
C LYS A 127 15.53 -10.90 20.51
N LYS A 128 16.85 -10.86 20.31
CA LYS A 128 17.77 -11.49 21.27
C LYS A 128 17.93 -10.54 22.46
N VAL A 129 16.97 -10.58 23.39
CA VAL A 129 17.10 -9.94 24.69
C VAL A 129 18.25 -10.61 25.41
N ASP A 130 19.14 -9.81 25.99
CA ASP A 130 20.24 -10.29 26.81
C ASP A 130 19.68 -11.10 28.00
N PRO A 131 20.13 -12.35 28.23
CA PRO A 131 19.52 -13.27 29.21
C PRO A 131 19.50 -12.71 30.64
N GLU A 132 20.45 -11.82 30.98
CA GLU A 132 20.51 -11.17 32.29
C GLU A 132 19.37 -10.16 32.48
N THR A 133 19.03 -9.42 31.41
CA THR A 133 17.90 -8.48 31.41
C THR A 133 16.55 -9.21 31.42
N GLU A 134 16.49 -10.39 30.80
CA GLU A 134 15.30 -11.24 30.80
C GLU A 134 14.98 -11.77 32.22
N ALA A 135 16.00 -12.27 32.92
CA ALA A 135 15.86 -12.76 34.29
C ALA A 135 15.37 -11.67 35.26
N GLN A 136 15.89 -10.44 35.14
CA GLN A 136 15.46 -9.31 35.96
C GLN A 136 13.98 -8.95 35.70
N ARG A 137 13.55 -8.96 34.44
CA ARG A 137 12.15 -8.68 34.06
C ARG A 137 11.19 -9.75 34.58
N ILE A 138 11.59 -11.03 34.54
CA ILE A 138 10.80 -12.13 35.11
C ILE A 138 10.63 -11.97 36.63
N GLU A 139 11.69 -11.57 37.34
CA GLU A 139 11.62 -11.32 38.79
C GLU A 139 10.69 -10.13 39.10
N MET A 140 10.73 -9.06 38.30
CA MET A 140 9.79 -7.93 38.44
C MET A 140 8.34 -8.35 38.18
N LEU A 141 8.07 -9.21 37.18
CA LEU A 141 6.72 -9.73 36.92
C LEU A 141 6.19 -10.58 38.09
N ARG A 142 7.07 -11.25 38.83
CA ARG A 142 6.70 -12.06 39.99
C ARG A 142 6.19 -11.22 41.17
N GLN A 143 6.66 -9.97 41.28
CA GLN A 143 6.27 -9.04 42.34
C GLN A 143 4.90 -8.37 42.09
N ILE A 144 4.37 -8.45 40.86
CA ILE A 144 3.09 -7.85 40.50
C ILE A 144 1.95 -8.80 40.89
N SER A 145 1.09 -8.35 41.80
CA SER A 145 -0.04 -9.15 42.30
C SER A 145 -1.20 -9.27 41.31
N ASP A 146 -1.41 -8.25 40.47
CA ASP A 146 -2.50 -8.24 39.49
C ASP A 146 -2.13 -9.05 38.23
N PRO A 147 -2.87 -10.14 37.92
CA PRO A 147 -2.62 -10.96 36.73
C PRO A 147 -2.78 -10.22 35.40
N GLN A 148 -3.68 -9.24 35.29
CA GLN A 148 -3.90 -8.52 34.04
C GLN A 148 -2.73 -7.58 33.74
N VAL A 149 -2.28 -6.84 34.75
CA VAL A 149 -1.12 -5.95 34.65
C VAL A 149 0.15 -6.75 34.34
N ARG A 150 0.34 -7.88 35.03
CA ARG A 150 1.46 -8.81 34.77
C ARG A 150 1.48 -9.32 33.33
N LEU A 151 0.33 -9.74 32.78
CA LEU A 151 0.23 -10.18 31.39
C LEU A 151 0.50 -9.05 30.39
N SER A 152 0.00 -7.84 30.66
CA SER A 152 0.23 -6.69 29.79
C SER A 152 1.72 -6.29 29.73
N LEU A 153 2.41 -6.30 30.87
CA LEU A 153 3.84 -6.00 30.96
C LEU A 153 4.70 -7.11 30.33
N ALA A 154 4.32 -8.38 30.51
CA ALA A 154 5.01 -9.51 29.86
C ALA A 154 4.97 -9.38 28.32
N ARG A 155 3.83 -8.98 27.75
CA ARG A 155 3.69 -8.72 26.31
C ARG A 155 4.50 -7.52 25.86
N GLN A 156 4.47 -6.42 26.62
CA GLN A 156 5.28 -5.23 26.35
C GLN A 156 6.78 -5.53 26.35
N TRP A 157 7.22 -6.41 27.25
CA TRP A 157 8.63 -6.83 27.34
C TRP A 157 9.00 -7.97 26.40
N GLY A 158 8.04 -8.51 25.65
CA GLY A 158 8.25 -9.59 24.68
C GLY A 158 8.52 -10.96 25.30
N LEU A 159 8.09 -11.18 26.55
CA LEU A 159 8.20 -12.43 27.30
C LEU A 159 7.00 -13.38 27.07
N ALA A 160 5.90 -12.88 26.50
CA ALA A 160 4.65 -13.61 26.24
C ALA A 160 3.98 -13.13 24.95
#